data_AF-A0A5K1DR88-F1
#
_entry.id   AF-A0A5K1DR88-F1
#
_cell.length_a   1.000
_cell.length_b   1.000
_cell.length_c   1.000
_cell.angle_alpha   90.00
_cell.angle_beta   90.00
_cell.angle_gamma   90.00
#
_symmetry.space_group_name_H-M   'P 1'
#
loop_
_entity.id
_entity.type
_entity.pdbx_description
1 polymer ?
#
loop_
_entity_poly.entity_id
_entity_poly.type
_entity_poly.pdbx_seq_one_letter_code
_entity_poly.pdbx_strand_id
1 'polypeptide(L)' 'FLNPLVFGDYPDTMKENVGPRLPSFTKCESALVKGSFDYIGINHYVAISISDDKQSARKDTRDYMEDMSALF' A
#
# COMPACT_ATOMS: atom_id res chain seq x y z
N PHE A 1 0.95 -1.46 -4.18
CA PHE A 1 1.94 -1.47 -5.29
C PHE A 1 1.52 -0.66 -6.50
N LEU A 2 0.27 -0.70 -6.95
CA LEU A 2 -0.12 -0.04 -8.21
C LEU A 2 -0.17 1.50 -8.13
N ASN A 3 -0.57 2.07 -6.99
CA ASN A 3 -0.69 3.53 -6.83
C ASN A 3 0.58 4.33 -7.17
N PRO A 4 1.78 3.97 -6.66
CA PRO A 4 3.00 4.66 -7.06
C PRO A 4 3.25 4.68 -8.57
N LEU A 5 2.97 3.57 -9.26
CA LEU A 5 3.14 3.48 -10.71
C LEU A 5 2.16 4.37 -11.47
N VAL A 6 0.91 4.52 -11.00
CA VAL A 6 -0.11 5.30 -11.70
C VAL A 6 -0.07 6.79 -11.33
N PHE A 7 0.17 7.09 -10.06
CA PHE A 7 0.02 8.44 -9.50
C PHE A 7 1.33 9.06 -9.01
N GLY A 8 2.40 8.28 -8.86
CA GLY A 8 3.68 8.73 -8.31
C GLY A 8 3.72 8.81 -6.77
N ASP A 9 2.71 8.27 -6.08
CA ASP A 9 2.66 8.26 -4.61
C ASP A 9 1.89 7.03 -4.09
N TYR A 10 2.07 6.71 -2.80
CA TYR A 10 1.31 5.67 -2.12
C TYR A 10 -0.16 6.08 -1.90
N PRO A 11 -1.10 5.11 -1.75
CA PRO A 11 -2.47 5.41 -1.35
C PRO A 11 -2.52 6.14 0.00
N ASP A 12 -3.52 7.02 0.18
CA ASP A 12 -3.68 7.78 1.42
C ASP A 12 -3.87 6.88 2.64
N THR A 13 -4.65 5.80 2.51
CA THR A 13 -4.84 4.79 3.56
C THR A 13 -3.54 4.15 4.02
N MET A 14 -2.59 3.91 3.11
CA MET A 14 -1.28 3.36 3.45
C MET A 14 -0.41 4.39 4.19
N LYS A 15 -0.45 5.65 3.76
CA LYS A 15 0.26 6.75 4.43
C LYS A 15 -0.25 6.96 5.86
N GLU A 16 -1.56 6.88 6.06
CA GLU A 16 -2.20 6.99 7.37
C GLU A 16 -1.89 5.79 8.27
N ASN A 17 -2.07 4.56 7.77
CA ASN A 17 -1.90 3.35 8.58
C ASN A 17 -0.43 3.10 8.93
N VAL A 18 0.47 3.15 7.94
CA VAL A 18 1.89 2.83 8.13
C VAL A 18 2.63 4.00 8.81
N GLY A 19 2.25 5.23 8.47
CA GLY A 19 2.80 6.45 9.05
C GLY A 19 4.29 6.62 8.76
N PRO A 20 5.11 7.05 9.75
CA PRO A 20 6.53 7.36 9.57
C PRO A 20 7.41 6.19 9.09
N ARG A 21 6.94 4.94 9.22
CA ARG A 21 7.66 3.77 8.69
C ARG A 21 7.64 3.70 7.17
N LEU A 22 6.71 4.41 6.52
CA LEU A 22 6.59 4.44 5.07
C LEU A 22 7.59 5.43 4.47
N PRO A 23 8.54 4.97 3.63
CA PRO A 23 9.44 5.88 2.93
C PRO A 23 8.64 6.84 2.04
N SER A 24 9.08 8.09 1.98
CA SER A 24 8.48 9.10 1.12
C SER A 24 9.30 9.26 -0.16
N PHE A 25 8.62 9.47 -1.28
CA PHE A 25 9.28 9.84 -2.52
C PHE A 25 9.67 11.32 -2.51
N THR A 26 10.86 11.63 -3.00
CA THR A 26 11.16 12.97 -3.48
C THR A 26 10.35 13.29 -4.74
N LYS A 27 10.26 14.58 -5.11
CA LYS A 27 9.57 14.98 -6.35
C LYS A 27 10.16 14.31 -7.60
N CYS A 28 11.48 14.15 -7.65
CA CYS A 28 12.17 13.50 -8.76
C CYS A 28 11.83 12.00 -8.83
N GLU A 29 11.86 11.30 -7.71
CA GLU A 29 11.52 9.88 -7.65
C GLU A 29 10.04 9.63 -7.98
N SER A 30 9.14 10.47 -7.47
CA SER A 30 7.71 10.44 -7.78
C SER A 30 7.46 10.60 -9.28
N ALA A 31 8.15 11.55 -9.93
CA ALA A 31 8.08 11.74 -11.38
C ALA A 31 8.68 10.56 -12.16
N LEU A 32 9.74 9.93 -11.65
CA LEU A 32 10.41 8.81 -12.29
C LEU A 32 9.56 7.53 -12.27
N VAL A 33 8.88 7.24 -11.16
CA VAL A 33 8.06 6.02 -11.00
C VAL A 33 6.69 6.14 -11.66
N LYS A 34 6.16 7.37 -11.78
CA LYS A 34 4.86 7.60 -12.39
C LYS A 34 4.90 7.27 -13.88
N GLY A 35 4.06 6.33 -14.30
CA GLY A 35 3.96 5.88 -15.67
C GLY A 35 5.13 5.02 -16.11
N SER A 36 5.94 4.47 -15.18
CA SER A 36 7.08 3.61 -15.52
C SER A 36 6.64 2.18 -15.91
N PHE A 37 5.69 2.06 -16.83
CA PHE A 37 5.18 0.79 -17.36
C PHE A 37 4.56 0.98 -18.75
N ASP A 38 4.74 0.00 -19.64
CA ASP A 38 4.07 -0.06 -20.94
C ASP A 38 2.78 -0.92 -20.88
N TYR A 39 2.78 -1.92 -20.01
CA TYR A 39 1.66 -2.82 -19.76
C TYR A 39 1.66 -3.30 -18.31
N ILE A 40 0.53 -3.83 -17.84
CA ILE A 40 0.38 -4.36 -16.49
C ILE A 40 -0.07 -5.82 -16.59
N GLY A 41 0.80 -6.74 -16.19
CA GLY A 41 0.46 -8.14 -16.04
C GLY A 41 -0.14 -8.41 -14.65
N ILE A 42 -1.25 -9.16 -14.60
CA ILE A 42 -1.92 -9.52 -13.35
C ILE A 42 -1.90 -11.05 -13.21
N ASN A 43 -1.27 -11.52 -12.14
CA ASN A 43 -1.35 -12.92 -11.73
C ASN A 43 -2.45 -13.09 -10.69
N HIS A 44 -3.40 -13.98 -10.94
CA HIS A 44 -4.55 -14.22 -10.04
C HIS A 44 -4.74 -15.73 -9.82
N TYR A 45 -4.77 -16.15 -8.55
CA TYR A 45 -4.85 -17.56 -8.16
C TYR A 45 -6.03 -17.87 -7.23
N VAL A 46 -6.36 -16.96 -6.31
CA VAL A 46 -7.39 -17.17 -5.28
C VAL A 46 -8.06 -15.85 -4.93
N ALA A 47 -9.31 -15.93 -4.51
CA ALA A 47 -10.05 -14.84 -3.89
C ALA A 47 -10.29 -15.17 -2.41
N ILE A 48 -10.05 -14.19 -1.54
CA ILE A 48 -10.21 -14.30 -0.08
C ILE A 48 -11.32 -13.34 0.37
N SER A 49 -12.08 -13.74 1.40
CA SER A 49 -13.06 -12.86 2.03
C SER A 49 -12.35 -12.03 3.10
N ILE A 50 -12.61 -10.73 3.13
CA ILE A 50 -11.99 -9.83 4.11
C ILE A 50 -13.04 -9.09 4.94
N SER A 51 -12.72 -8.82 6.20
CA SER A 51 -13.50 -7.98 7.09
C SER A 51 -12.59 -7.03 7.89
N ASP A 52 -13.16 -5.96 8.44
CA ASP A 52 -12.43 -4.90 9.16
C ASP A 52 -11.83 -5.42 10.48
N ASP A 53 -10.52 -5.20 10.69
CA ASP A 53 -9.83 -5.44 11.97
C ASP A 53 -9.60 -4.14 12.72
N LYS A 54 -10.50 -3.83 13.66
CA LYS A 54 -10.38 -2.64 14.51
C LYS A 54 -9.29 -2.74 15.58
N GLN A 55 -8.79 -3.94 15.86
CA GLN A 55 -7.74 -4.13 16.88
C GLN A 55 -6.35 -3.94 16.30
N SER A 56 -6.12 -4.25 15.02
CA SER A 56 -4.81 -4.07 14.39
C SER A 56 -4.31 -2.63 14.54
N ALA A 57 -5.18 -1.63 14.31
CA ALA A 57 -4.85 -0.21 14.38
C ALA A 57 -4.37 0.26 15.76
N ARG A 58 -4.59 -0.55 16.82
CA ARG A 58 -4.22 -0.23 18.21
C ARG A 58 -2.90 -0.87 18.65
N LYS A 59 -2.24 -1.65 17.79
CA LYS A 59 -0.97 -2.30 18.12
C LYS A 59 0.21 -1.35 17.90
N ASP A 60 1.12 -1.31 18.87
CA ASP A 60 2.33 -0.48 18.82
C ASP A 60 3.32 -0.97 17.75
N THR A 61 3.49 -2.28 17.62
CA THR A 61 4.28 -2.91 16.55
C THR A 61 3.36 -3.61 15.58
N ARG A 62 3.37 -3.16 14.33
CA ARG A 62 2.57 -3.71 13.23
C ARG A 62 3.48 -4.18 12.10
N ASP A 63 3.20 -5.38 11.62
CA ASP A 63 3.77 -5.86 10.37
C ASP A 63 2.94 -5.40 9.17
N TYR A 64 3.38 -5.77 7.97
CA TYR A 64 2.71 -5.39 6.72
C TYR A 64 1.24 -5.85 6.67
N MET A 65 0.92 -7.01 7.24
CA MET A 65 -0.45 -7.54 7.21
C MET A 65 -1.34 -6.79 8.19
N GLU A 66 -0.82 -6.44 9.36
CA GLU A 66 -1.54 -5.65 10.35
C GLU A 66 -1.80 -4.21 9.90
N ASP A 67 -0.91 -3.64 9.07
CA ASP A 67 -1.10 -2.33 8.45
C ASP A 67 -2.26 -2.29 7.42
N MET A 68 -2.70 -3.46 6.94
CA MET A 68 -3.89 -3.55 6.08
C MET A 68 -5.21 -3.42 6.85
N SER A 69 -5.17 -3.58 8.18
CA SER A 69 -6.35 -3.54 9.06
C SER A 69 -7.51 -4.42 8.59
N ALA A 70 -7.17 -5.62 8.12
CA ALA A 70 -8.14 -6.60 7.61
C ALA A 70 -7.94 -7.98 8.25
N LEU A 71 -9.04 -8.65 8.54
CA LEU A 71 -9.10 -10.08 8.85
C LEU A 71 -9.42 -10.84 7.56
N PHE A 72 -8.64 -11.88 7.28
CA PHE A 72 -8.71 -12.73 6.09
C PHE A 72 -9.18 -14.14 6.44
#